data_AF-A0A182XHT3-F1
#
_entry.id   AF-A0A182XHT3-F1
#
_cell.length_a   1.000
_cell.length_b   1.000
_cell.length_c   1.000
_cell.angle_alpha   90.00
_cell.angle_beta   90.00
_cell.angle_gamma   90.00
#
_symmetry.space_group_name_H-M   'P 1'
#
loop_
_entity.id
_entity.type
_entity.pdbx_description
1 polymer ?
#
loop_
_entity_poly.entity_id
_entity_poly.type
_entity_poly.pdbx_seq_one_letter_code
_entity_poly.pdbx_strand_id
1 'polypeptide(L)'
;TEIRCQEKSKGGLCYEVILAEPAVNVALPKLPPTQGKNVSAEEIEEKLKAAEERRLSLEAKKMADWSAKMAKIEEASRKKDELDKEFKTHAKEVLHTKMEQYEEKRVQQLSEIKEKLKTHAADIEKTRQSLEQQKVEELQKHLEDKLRNAATLRDDNIKKILDRLKEHNTDKLNEVRATIDQIEALKTTEKTRIIENKLSTAEQNREKELQKKLENIRKH
;
A
#
# COMPACT_ATOMS: atom_id res chain seq x y z
N THR A 1 12.25 138.59 -41.30
CA THR A 1 12.58 137.86 -40.07
C THR A 1 12.10 138.61 -38.84
N GLU A 2 11.18 138.01 -38.09
CA GLU A 2 10.67 138.48 -36.80
C GLU A 2 11.14 137.52 -35.69
N ILE A 3 11.47 138.05 -34.52
CA ILE A 3 11.76 137.26 -33.32
C ILE A 3 10.63 137.47 -32.31
N ARG A 4 10.01 136.37 -31.85
CA ARG A 4 8.88 136.38 -30.91
C ARG A 4 9.14 135.47 -29.71
N CYS A 5 8.33 135.65 -28.66
CA CYS A 5 8.31 134.78 -27.48
C CYS A 5 9.69 134.56 -26.85
N GLN A 6 10.43 135.66 -26.65
CA GLN A 6 11.77 135.59 -26.07
C GLN A 6 11.68 135.39 -24.55
N GLU A 7 12.06 134.22 -24.06
CA GLU A 7 12.14 133.90 -22.63
C GLU A 7 13.60 133.70 -22.20
N LYS A 8 14.05 134.53 -21.25
CA LYS A 8 15.37 134.41 -20.62
C LYS A 8 15.24 133.69 -19.29
N SER A 9 15.98 132.61 -19.14
CA SER A 9 16.21 131.95 -17.86
C SER A 9 17.69 131.98 -17.48
N LYS A 10 18.03 131.64 -16.23
CA LYS A 10 19.43 131.52 -15.77
C LYS A 10 20.25 130.52 -16.62
N GLY A 11 19.61 129.55 -17.26
CA GLY A 11 20.27 128.52 -18.08
C GLY A 11 20.42 128.89 -19.55
N GLY A 12 19.93 130.06 -19.98
CA GLY A 12 20.01 130.50 -21.37
C GLY A 12 18.75 131.19 -21.85
N LEU A 13 18.75 131.52 -23.13
CA LEU A 13 17.69 132.26 -23.79
C LEU A 13 17.07 131.39 -24.88
N CYS A 14 15.73 131.28 -24.89
CA CYS A 14 14.99 130.77 -26.04
C CYS A 14 14.16 131.88 -26.67
N TYR A 15 14.01 131.83 -27.98
CA TYR A 15 13.11 132.67 -28.74
C TYR A 15 12.69 131.94 -30.01
N GLU A 16 11.52 132.27 -30.51
CA GLU A 16 11.03 131.79 -31.78
C GLU A 16 11.52 132.74 -32.90
N VAL A 17 12.14 132.19 -33.94
CA VAL A 17 12.58 132.96 -35.11
C VAL A 17 11.68 132.62 -36.28
N ILE A 18 10.90 133.61 -36.72
CA ILE A 18 10.03 133.51 -37.88
C ILE A 18 10.74 134.21 -39.05
N LEU A 19 11.34 133.44 -39.95
CA LEU A 19 12.09 133.98 -41.09
C LEU A 19 11.15 134.66 -42.11
N ALA A 20 9.95 134.10 -42.31
CA ALA A 20 8.84 134.64 -43.09
C ALA A 20 7.51 134.21 -42.47
N GLU A 21 6.46 135.03 -42.57
CA GLU A 21 5.11 134.62 -42.16
C GLU A 21 4.64 133.47 -43.06
N PRO A 22 3.97 132.44 -42.50
CA PRO A 22 3.54 131.29 -43.27
C PRO A 22 2.55 131.75 -44.36
N ALA A 23 2.95 131.55 -45.61
CA ALA A 23 2.05 131.73 -46.74
C ALA A 23 0.99 130.61 -46.69
N VAL A 24 -0.26 130.97 -46.39
CA VAL A 24 -1.46 130.11 -46.30
C VAL A 24 -1.75 129.50 -44.92
N ASN A 25 -3.01 129.62 -44.49
CA ASN A 25 -3.63 128.90 -43.36
C ASN A 25 -3.61 127.39 -43.65
N VAL A 26 -2.52 126.69 -43.29
CA VAL A 26 -2.42 125.23 -43.44
C VAL A 26 -2.99 124.57 -42.17
N ALA A 27 -4.16 123.95 -42.29
CA ALA A 27 -4.70 123.07 -41.26
C ALA A 27 -3.91 121.74 -41.24
N LEU A 28 -3.37 121.37 -40.08
CA LEU A 28 -2.70 120.07 -39.88
C LEU A 28 -3.68 118.91 -40.11
N PRO A 29 -3.29 117.81 -40.78
CA PRO A 29 -4.12 116.62 -40.92
C PRO A 29 -4.45 116.04 -39.54
N LYS A 30 -5.75 115.98 -39.21
CA LYS A 30 -6.20 115.28 -37.99
C LYS A 30 -5.94 113.79 -38.16
N LEU A 31 -4.95 113.25 -37.44
CA LEU A 31 -4.86 111.80 -37.28
C LEU A 31 -6.16 111.29 -36.66
N PRO A 32 -6.73 110.18 -37.15
CA PRO A 32 -7.88 109.57 -36.49
C PRO A 32 -7.49 109.30 -35.04
N PRO A 33 -8.34 109.65 -34.04
CA PRO A 33 -8.04 109.31 -32.68
C PRO A 33 -8.02 107.79 -32.60
N THR A 34 -6.82 107.19 -32.49
CA THR A 34 -6.72 105.88 -31.86
C THR A 34 -7.24 106.11 -30.46
N GLN A 35 -8.52 105.80 -30.23
CA GLN A 35 -9.03 105.60 -28.89
C GLN A 35 -8.19 104.47 -28.32
N GLY A 36 -7.11 104.84 -27.63
CA GLY A 36 -6.49 103.95 -26.67
C GLY A 36 -7.62 103.60 -25.72
N LYS A 37 -8.12 102.37 -25.81
CA LYS A 37 -9.00 101.86 -24.77
C LYS A 37 -8.21 102.07 -23.48
N ASN A 38 -8.78 102.84 -22.56
CA ASN A 38 -8.18 103.04 -21.24
C ASN A 38 -8.24 101.67 -20.56
N VAL A 39 -7.14 100.92 -20.65
CA VAL A 39 -7.04 99.58 -20.08
C VAL A 39 -7.17 99.77 -18.57
N SER A 40 -8.19 99.16 -17.97
CA SER A 40 -8.39 99.26 -16.51
C SER A 40 -7.22 98.59 -15.79
N ALA A 41 -6.89 99.04 -14.59
CA ALA A 41 -5.90 98.38 -13.74
C ALA A 41 -6.24 96.89 -13.52
N GLU A 42 -7.54 96.58 -13.45
CA GLU A 42 -8.07 95.22 -13.31
C GLU A 42 -7.78 94.35 -14.56
N GLU A 43 -7.93 94.88 -15.77
CA GLU A 43 -7.61 94.17 -17.02
C GLU A 43 -6.09 93.91 -17.17
N ILE A 44 -5.25 94.79 -16.61
CA ILE A 44 -3.79 94.61 -16.58
C ILE A 44 -3.43 93.49 -15.60
N GLU A 45 -4.01 93.51 -14.41
CA GLU A 45 -3.80 92.48 -13.38
C GLU A 45 -4.26 91.10 -13.86
N GLU A 46 -5.42 91.01 -14.50
CA GLU A 46 -5.94 89.77 -15.08
C GLU A 46 -4.96 89.18 -16.12
N LYS A 47 -4.39 90.02 -16.99
CA LYS A 47 -3.39 89.58 -17.99
C LYS A 47 -2.09 89.09 -17.34
N LEU A 48 -1.64 89.72 -16.26
CA LEU A 48 -0.47 89.29 -15.49
C LEU A 48 -0.75 87.94 -14.80
N LYS A 49 -1.91 87.80 -14.16
CA LYS A 49 -2.35 86.56 -13.53
C LYS A 49 -2.48 85.42 -14.55
N ALA A 50 -3.07 85.66 -15.71
CA ALA A 50 -3.15 84.66 -16.79
C ALA A 50 -1.77 84.27 -17.36
N ALA A 51 -0.78 85.17 -17.32
CA ALA A 51 0.60 84.83 -17.67
C ALA A 51 1.26 83.97 -16.59
N GLU A 52 1.02 84.27 -15.31
CA GLU A 52 1.52 83.47 -14.18
C GLU A 52 0.89 82.07 -14.14
N GLU A 53 -0.42 81.94 -14.34
CA GLU A 53 -1.11 80.66 -14.41
C GLU A 53 -0.59 79.79 -15.57
N ARG A 54 -0.31 80.40 -16.73
CA ARG A 54 0.33 79.69 -17.86
C ARG A 54 1.75 79.21 -17.50
N ARG A 55 2.53 80.04 -16.79
CA ARG A 55 3.86 79.65 -16.30
C ARG A 55 3.78 78.46 -15.35
N LEU A 56 2.88 78.54 -14.37
CA LEU A 56 2.68 77.49 -13.37
C LEU A 56 2.16 76.20 -14.01
N SER A 57 1.23 76.29 -14.96
CA SER A 57 0.70 75.14 -15.70
C SER A 57 1.80 74.42 -16.50
N LEU A 58 2.69 75.18 -17.17
CA LEU A 58 3.83 74.59 -17.89
C LEU A 58 4.81 73.90 -16.95
N GLU A 59 5.07 74.49 -15.78
CA GLU A 59 5.92 73.91 -14.75
C GLU A 59 5.30 72.62 -14.17
N ALA A 60 4.02 72.66 -13.82
CA ALA A 60 3.27 71.48 -13.36
C ALA A 60 3.27 70.35 -14.40
N LYS A 61 3.10 70.69 -15.69
CA LYS A 61 3.18 69.71 -16.78
C LYS A 61 4.57 69.07 -16.88
N LYS A 62 5.64 69.88 -16.80
CA LYS A 62 7.02 69.36 -16.79
C LYS A 62 7.25 68.43 -15.61
N MET A 63 6.76 68.78 -14.42
CA MET A 63 6.88 67.94 -13.24
C MET A 63 6.10 66.63 -13.39
N ALA A 64 4.87 66.67 -13.93
CA ALA A 64 4.08 65.48 -14.22
C ALA A 64 4.78 64.56 -15.23
N ASP A 65 5.34 65.12 -16.32
CA ASP A 65 6.09 64.36 -17.32
C ASP A 65 7.35 63.71 -16.71
N TRP A 66 8.06 64.40 -15.83
CA TRP A 66 9.21 63.86 -15.09
C TRP A 66 8.81 62.74 -14.13
N SER A 67 7.75 62.94 -13.34
CA SER A 67 7.22 61.92 -12.43
C SER A 67 6.76 60.67 -13.18
N ALA A 68 6.10 60.83 -14.32
CA ALA A 68 5.68 59.70 -15.17
C ALA A 68 6.87 58.91 -15.71
N LYS A 69 7.96 59.59 -16.11
CA LYS A 69 9.21 58.91 -16.55
C LYS A 69 9.86 58.14 -15.42
N MET A 70 9.94 58.72 -14.21
CA MET A 70 10.50 58.04 -13.03
C MET A 70 9.67 56.82 -12.64
N ALA A 71 8.34 56.95 -12.58
CA ALA A 71 7.44 55.84 -12.31
C ALA A 71 7.62 54.69 -13.31
N LYS A 72 7.79 54.99 -14.60
CA LYS A 72 8.05 53.97 -15.62
C LYS A 72 9.38 53.25 -15.44
N ILE A 73 10.43 53.97 -15.01
CA ILE A 73 11.74 53.38 -14.71
C ILE A 73 11.65 52.47 -13.49
N GLU A 74 10.98 52.92 -12.42
CA GLU A 74 10.75 52.12 -11.21
C GLU A 74 9.94 50.85 -11.51
N GLU A 75 8.87 50.96 -12.30
CA GLU A 75 8.06 49.81 -12.71
C GLU A 75 8.87 48.80 -13.53
N ALA A 76 9.72 49.27 -14.45
CA ALA A 76 10.61 48.40 -15.22
C ALA A 76 11.64 47.69 -14.34
N SER A 77 12.21 48.39 -13.34
CA SER A 77 13.12 47.79 -12.37
C SER A 77 12.41 46.75 -11.52
N ARG A 78 11.21 47.06 -11.02
CA ARG A 78 10.40 46.15 -10.21
C ARG A 78 10.06 44.87 -10.98
N LYS A 79 9.60 44.99 -12.24
CA LYS A 79 9.30 43.85 -13.11
C LYS A 79 10.52 42.96 -13.35
N LYS A 80 11.70 43.56 -13.53
CA LYS A 80 12.96 42.80 -13.66
C LYS A 80 13.26 42.00 -12.40
N ASP A 81 13.12 42.61 -11.22
CA ASP A 81 13.39 41.95 -9.95
C ASP A 81 12.35 40.85 -9.64
N GLU A 82 11.09 41.07 -10.01
CA GLU A 82 10.01 40.07 -9.91
C GLU A 82 10.32 38.84 -10.77
N LEU A 83 10.70 39.03 -12.04
CA LEU A 83 11.07 37.91 -12.94
C LEU A 83 12.28 37.13 -12.42
N ASP A 84 13.30 37.81 -11.91
CA ASP A 84 14.47 37.14 -11.34
C ASP A 84 14.11 36.33 -10.08
N LYS A 85 13.23 36.87 -9.24
CA LYS A 85 12.72 36.17 -8.06
C LYS A 85 11.87 34.96 -8.43
N GLU A 86 10.99 35.09 -9.42
CA GLU A 86 10.17 33.99 -9.93
C GLU A 86 11.05 32.88 -10.52
N PHE A 87 12.04 33.25 -11.34
CA PHE A 87 12.98 32.29 -11.90
C PHE A 87 13.74 31.52 -10.81
N LYS A 88 14.28 32.21 -9.81
CA LYS A 88 14.99 31.58 -8.68
C LYS A 88 14.09 30.67 -7.86
N THR A 89 12.86 31.11 -7.61
CA THR A 89 11.88 30.33 -6.84
C THR A 89 11.50 29.06 -7.60
N HIS A 90 11.14 29.20 -8.88
CA HIS A 90 10.79 28.08 -9.73
C HIS A 90 11.94 27.08 -9.90
N ALA A 91 13.16 27.56 -10.14
CA ALA A 91 14.34 26.71 -10.25
C ALA A 91 14.61 25.92 -8.96
N LYS A 92 14.41 26.56 -7.80
CA LYS A 92 14.54 25.91 -6.49
C LYS A 92 13.47 24.84 -6.28
N GLU A 93 12.21 25.13 -6.59
CA GLU A 93 11.10 24.19 -6.48
C GLU A 93 11.30 22.98 -7.39
N VAL A 94 11.67 23.20 -8.65
CA VAL A 94 11.96 22.11 -9.61
C VAL A 94 13.07 21.21 -9.10
N LEU A 95 14.16 21.79 -8.57
CA LEU A 95 15.24 21.00 -7.98
C LEU A 95 14.75 20.21 -6.75
N HIS A 96 13.98 20.83 -5.87
CA HIS A 96 13.45 20.20 -4.67
C HIS A 96 12.55 19.01 -5.02
N THR A 97 11.55 19.22 -5.88
CA THR A 97 10.65 18.15 -6.34
C THR A 97 11.42 17.02 -6.99
N LYS A 98 12.46 17.33 -7.79
CA LYS A 98 13.30 16.30 -8.43
C LYS A 98 14.07 15.49 -7.40
N MET A 99 14.63 16.13 -6.37
CA MET A 99 15.35 15.45 -5.29
C MET A 99 14.42 14.57 -4.45
N GLU A 100 13.23 15.06 -4.10
CA GLU A 100 12.19 14.28 -3.40
C GLU A 100 11.80 13.05 -4.21
N GLN A 101 11.54 13.19 -5.51
CA GLN A 101 11.21 12.05 -6.38
C GLN A 101 12.34 11.01 -6.45
N TYR A 102 13.61 11.43 -6.43
CA TYR A 102 14.73 10.48 -6.38
C TYR A 102 14.80 9.76 -5.04
N GLU A 103 14.58 10.47 -3.94
CA GLU A 103 14.55 9.89 -2.61
C GLU A 103 13.40 8.88 -2.47
N GLU A 104 12.19 9.25 -2.86
CA GLU A 104 11.02 8.37 -2.86
C GLU A 104 11.26 7.11 -3.68
N LYS A 105 11.77 7.24 -4.92
CA LYS A 105 12.11 6.09 -5.76
C LYS A 105 13.17 5.20 -5.13
N ARG A 106 14.21 5.78 -4.52
CA ARG A 106 15.25 5.02 -3.82
C ARG A 106 14.69 4.27 -2.62
N VAL A 107 13.87 4.93 -1.81
CA VAL A 107 13.21 4.33 -0.64
C VAL A 107 12.26 3.21 -1.07
N GLN A 108 11.48 3.42 -2.12
CA GLN A 108 10.58 2.42 -2.67
C GLN A 108 11.34 1.17 -3.13
N GLN A 109 12.41 1.33 -3.92
CA GLN A 109 13.25 0.22 -4.37
C GLN A 109 13.86 -0.55 -3.19
N LEU A 110 14.39 0.16 -2.19
CA LEU A 110 14.93 -0.48 -0.99
C LEU A 110 13.85 -1.22 -0.19
N SER A 111 12.66 -0.65 -0.08
CA SER A 111 11.51 -1.28 0.58
C SER A 111 11.10 -2.58 -0.12
N GLU A 112 11.00 -2.55 -1.46
CA GLU A 112 10.66 -3.73 -2.27
C GLU A 112 11.70 -4.85 -2.10
N ILE A 113 12.99 -4.52 -2.08
CA ILE A 113 14.06 -5.50 -1.85
C ILE A 113 13.97 -6.08 -0.43
N LYS A 114 13.77 -5.23 0.58
CA LYS A 114 13.61 -5.68 1.97
C LYS A 114 12.42 -6.62 2.15
N GLU A 115 11.29 -6.30 1.54
CA GLU A 115 10.09 -7.14 1.64
C GLU A 115 10.30 -8.49 0.94
N LYS A 116 10.92 -8.50 -0.25
CA LYS A 116 11.29 -9.77 -0.93
C LYS A 116 12.21 -10.64 -0.08
N LEU A 117 13.23 -10.04 0.56
CA LEU A 117 14.14 -10.76 1.46
C LEU A 117 13.41 -11.30 2.69
N LYS A 118 12.49 -10.52 3.26
CA LYS A 118 11.68 -10.93 4.42
C LYS A 118 10.77 -12.11 4.07
N THR A 119 10.07 -12.05 2.94
CA THR A 119 9.24 -13.17 2.46
C THR A 119 10.09 -14.42 2.22
N HIS A 120 11.23 -14.27 1.55
CA HIS A 120 12.12 -15.40 1.30
C HIS A 120 12.67 -16.04 2.59
N ALA A 121 13.04 -15.22 3.59
CA ALA A 121 13.45 -15.72 4.90
C ALA A 121 12.33 -16.48 5.61
N ALA A 122 11.08 -15.99 5.53
CA ALA A 122 9.92 -16.67 6.09
C ALA A 122 9.65 -18.02 5.38
N ASP A 123 9.79 -18.08 4.07
CA ASP A 123 9.62 -19.31 3.29
C ASP A 123 10.70 -20.35 3.62
N ILE A 124 11.95 -19.92 3.83
CA ILE A 124 13.03 -20.79 4.30
C ILE A 124 12.68 -21.37 5.66
N GLU A 125 12.25 -20.55 6.61
CA GLU A 125 11.92 -21.01 7.96
C GLU A 125 10.72 -21.95 7.97
N LYS A 126 9.68 -21.65 7.18
CA LYS A 126 8.54 -22.56 6.97
C LYS A 126 8.99 -23.90 6.40
N THR A 127 9.86 -23.89 5.41
CA THR A 127 10.42 -25.13 4.81
C THR A 127 11.22 -25.91 5.84
N ARG A 128 12.05 -25.23 6.65
CA ARG A 128 12.84 -25.85 7.73
C ARG A 128 11.93 -26.55 8.74
N GLN A 129 10.90 -25.86 9.23
CA GLN A 129 9.94 -26.40 10.19
C GLN A 129 9.16 -27.57 9.61
N SER A 130 8.70 -27.48 8.36
CA SER A 130 8.00 -28.57 7.69
C SER A 130 8.87 -29.83 7.56
N LEU A 131 10.15 -29.66 7.21
CA LEU A 131 11.07 -30.79 7.08
C LEU A 131 11.40 -31.42 8.44
N GLU A 132 11.55 -30.60 9.47
CA GLU A 132 11.78 -31.06 10.84
C GLU A 132 10.56 -31.84 11.37
N GLN A 133 9.35 -31.31 11.14
CA GLN A 133 8.12 -31.99 11.51
C GLN A 133 7.92 -33.31 10.77
N GLN A 134 8.16 -33.34 9.45
CA GLN A 134 8.08 -34.57 8.68
C GLN A 134 9.05 -35.64 9.20
N LYS A 135 10.29 -35.27 9.55
CA LYS A 135 11.26 -36.21 10.14
C LYS A 135 10.77 -36.77 11.47
N VAL A 136 10.19 -35.93 12.33
CA VAL A 136 9.64 -36.37 13.62
C VAL A 136 8.47 -37.34 13.40
N GLU A 137 7.55 -37.01 12.50
CA GLU A 137 6.40 -37.86 12.17
C GLU A 137 6.83 -39.22 11.58
N GLU A 138 7.82 -39.23 10.67
CA GLU A 138 8.39 -40.45 10.11
C GLU A 138 9.04 -41.33 11.19
N LEU A 139 9.82 -40.72 12.11
CA LEU A 139 10.43 -41.44 13.23
C LEU A 139 9.38 -42.01 14.19
N GLN A 140 8.34 -41.24 14.51
CA GLN A 140 7.23 -41.69 15.35
C GLN A 140 6.50 -42.87 14.72
N LYS A 141 6.14 -42.76 13.44
CA LYS A 141 5.50 -43.84 12.70
C LYS A 141 6.36 -45.10 12.67
N HIS A 142 7.66 -44.96 12.40
CA HIS A 142 8.57 -46.10 12.39
C HIS A 142 8.69 -46.79 13.75
N LEU A 143 8.68 -46.02 14.84
CA LEU A 143 8.68 -46.55 16.19
C LEU A 143 7.36 -47.27 16.51
N GLU A 144 6.23 -46.68 16.13
CA GLU A 144 4.91 -47.27 16.30
C GLU A 144 4.79 -48.60 15.54
N ASP A 145 5.22 -48.64 14.28
CA ASP A 145 5.25 -49.87 13.47
C ASP A 145 6.12 -50.95 14.11
N LYS A 146 7.29 -50.60 14.67
CA LYS A 146 8.15 -51.54 15.40
C LYS A 146 7.48 -52.09 16.65
N LEU A 147 6.83 -51.23 17.44
CA LEU A 147 6.11 -51.65 18.65
C LEU A 147 4.92 -52.54 18.30
N ARG A 148 4.17 -52.19 17.26
CA ARG A 148 3.06 -53.00 16.73
C ARG A 148 3.53 -54.36 16.26
N ASN A 149 4.60 -54.42 15.47
CA ASN A 149 5.18 -55.69 15.01
C ASN A 149 5.71 -56.55 16.17
N ALA A 150 6.32 -55.94 17.18
CA ALA A 150 6.75 -56.65 18.39
C ALA A 150 5.56 -57.16 19.22
N ALA A 151 4.43 -56.45 19.24
CA ALA A 151 3.19 -56.92 19.87
C ALA A 151 2.59 -58.10 19.11
N THR A 152 2.42 -58.00 17.78
CA THR A 152 1.86 -59.10 16.97
C THR A 152 2.72 -60.36 17.04
N LEU A 153 4.05 -60.23 17.00
CA LEU A 153 4.95 -61.38 17.16
C LEU A 153 4.83 -62.05 18.54
N ARG A 154 4.63 -61.26 19.61
CA ARG A 154 4.39 -61.80 20.95
C ARG A 154 3.05 -62.54 21.01
N ASP A 155 1.99 -61.95 20.48
CA ASP A 155 0.66 -62.55 20.47
C ASP A 155 0.63 -63.84 19.66
N ASP A 156 1.26 -63.86 18.48
CA ASP A 156 1.40 -65.06 17.65
C ASP A 156 2.19 -66.16 18.35
N ASN A 157 3.26 -65.82 19.07
CA ASN A 157 4.04 -66.79 19.83
C ASN A 157 3.22 -67.37 20.99
N ILE A 158 2.52 -66.52 21.75
CA ILE A 158 1.64 -66.95 22.84
C ILE A 158 0.53 -67.86 22.29
N LYS A 159 -0.09 -67.48 21.17
CA LYS A 159 -1.12 -68.28 20.51
C LYS A 159 -0.59 -69.66 20.12
N LYS A 160 0.60 -69.75 19.51
CA LYS A 160 1.24 -71.04 19.19
C LYS A 160 1.48 -71.91 20.42
N ILE A 161 1.87 -71.33 21.54
CA ILE A 161 2.07 -72.06 22.80
C ILE A 161 0.71 -72.58 23.32
N LEU A 162 -0.31 -71.73 23.34
CA LEU A 162 -1.66 -72.11 23.78
C LEU A 162 -2.27 -73.20 22.90
N ASP A 163 -2.13 -73.11 21.58
CA ASP A 163 -2.62 -74.11 20.64
C ASP A 163 -1.95 -75.47 20.86
N ARG A 164 -0.62 -75.50 21.06
CA ARG A 164 0.11 -76.75 21.41
C ARG A 164 -0.36 -77.36 22.73
N LEU A 165 -0.59 -76.52 23.75
CA LEU A 165 -1.11 -76.98 25.04
C LEU A 165 -2.52 -77.54 24.90
N LYS A 166 -3.39 -76.91 24.09
CA LYS A 166 -4.74 -77.39 23.81
C LYS A 166 -4.74 -78.71 23.05
N GLU A 167 -3.92 -78.83 22.01
CA GLU A 167 -3.77 -80.07 21.23
C GLU A 167 -3.37 -81.25 22.14
N HIS A 168 -2.41 -81.02 23.03
CA HIS A 168 -1.96 -82.06 23.97
C HIS A 168 -3.02 -82.40 25.03
N ASN A 169 -3.57 -81.38 25.70
CA ASN A 169 -4.42 -81.60 26.88
C ASN A 169 -5.86 -81.95 26.54
N THR A 170 -6.33 -81.58 25.35
CA THR A 170 -7.71 -81.84 24.94
C THR A 170 -7.71 -82.95 23.91
N ASP A 171 -7.08 -82.72 22.75
CA ASP A 171 -7.30 -83.57 21.59
C ASP A 171 -6.64 -84.94 21.79
N LYS A 172 -5.34 -84.97 22.15
CA LYS A 172 -4.61 -86.23 22.39
C LYS A 172 -5.13 -86.99 23.61
N LEU A 173 -5.49 -86.30 24.70
CA LEU A 173 -6.07 -86.97 25.86
C LEU A 173 -7.46 -87.57 25.54
N ASN A 174 -8.28 -86.89 24.73
CA ASN A 174 -9.56 -87.44 24.29
C ASN A 174 -9.37 -88.64 23.37
N GLU A 175 -8.39 -88.63 22.46
CA GLU A 175 -8.04 -89.80 21.63
C GLU A 175 -7.60 -91.01 22.48
N VAL A 176 -6.76 -90.78 23.49
CA VAL A 176 -6.33 -91.84 24.42
C VAL A 176 -7.52 -92.39 25.20
N ARG A 177 -8.39 -91.52 25.73
CA ARG A 177 -9.62 -91.93 26.43
C ARG A 177 -10.53 -92.76 25.52
N ALA A 178 -10.81 -92.29 24.30
CA ALA A 178 -11.63 -93.00 23.33
C ALA A 178 -11.04 -94.39 22.99
N THR A 179 -9.72 -94.50 22.88
CA THR A 179 -9.03 -95.77 22.65
C THR A 179 -9.20 -96.72 23.84
N ILE A 180 -9.05 -96.22 25.08
CA ILE A 180 -9.26 -97.00 26.30
C ILE A 180 -10.71 -97.48 26.36
N ASP A 181 -11.69 -96.60 26.14
CA ASP A 181 -13.11 -96.93 26.14
C ASP A 181 -13.43 -98.03 25.11
N GLN A 182 -12.84 -97.96 23.92
CA GLN A 182 -13.01 -98.99 22.88
C GLN A 182 -12.43 -100.34 23.31
N ILE A 183 -11.25 -100.36 23.94
CA ILE A 183 -10.64 -101.58 24.47
C ILE A 183 -11.49 -102.18 25.60
N GLU A 184 -12.03 -101.35 26.49
CA GLU A 184 -12.89 -101.80 27.58
C GLU A 184 -14.22 -102.35 27.06
N ALA A 185 -14.82 -101.72 26.05
CA ALA A 185 -16.00 -102.23 25.37
C ALA A 185 -15.75 -103.61 24.74
N LEU A 186 -14.63 -103.79 24.02
CA LEU A 186 -14.24 -105.07 23.43
C LEU A 186 -14.00 -106.17 24.48
N LYS A 187 -13.36 -105.82 25.61
CA LYS A 187 -13.19 -106.77 26.73
C LYS A 187 -14.53 -107.16 27.33
N THR A 188 -15.46 -106.23 27.42
CA THR A 188 -16.81 -106.47 27.98
C THR A 188 -17.62 -107.36 27.05
N THR A 189 -17.64 -107.07 25.75
CA THR A 189 -18.33 -107.92 24.76
C THR A 189 -17.73 -109.32 24.68
N GLU A 190 -16.40 -109.45 24.77
CA GLU A 190 -15.77 -110.78 24.80
C GLU A 190 -16.12 -111.56 26.08
N LYS A 191 -16.16 -110.90 27.24
CA LYS A 191 -16.65 -111.52 28.49
C LYS A 191 -18.11 -111.98 28.34
N THR A 192 -18.98 -111.15 27.77
CA THR A 192 -20.39 -111.49 27.51
C THR A 192 -20.47 -112.71 26.57
N ARG A 193 -19.72 -112.71 25.46
CA ARG A 193 -19.67 -113.82 24.50
C ARG A 193 -19.21 -115.13 25.16
N ILE A 194 -18.20 -115.08 26.03
CA ILE A 194 -17.75 -116.26 26.80
C ILE A 194 -18.87 -116.78 27.71
N ILE A 195 -19.60 -115.90 28.37
CA ILE A 195 -20.72 -116.27 29.25
C ILE A 195 -21.86 -116.89 28.42
N GLU A 196 -22.24 -116.27 27.31
CA GLU A 196 -23.28 -116.78 26.39
C GLU A 196 -22.91 -118.16 25.84
N ASN A 197 -21.67 -118.35 25.39
CA ASN A 197 -21.19 -119.65 24.91
C ASN A 197 -21.26 -120.73 26.00
N LYS A 198 -20.90 -120.39 27.25
CA LYS A 198 -21.02 -121.31 28.39
C LYS A 198 -22.49 -121.66 28.68
N LEU A 199 -23.39 -120.67 28.65
CA LEU A 199 -24.82 -120.89 28.84
C LEU A 199 -25.42 -121.77 27.73
N SER A 200 -25.13 -121.47 26.47
CA SER A 200 -25.60 -122.27 25.33
C SER A 200 -25.09 -123.72 25.40
N THR A 201 -23.82 -123.92 25.77
CA THR A 201 -23.26 -125.26 25.98
C THR A 201 -23.99 -125.99 27.11
N ALA A 202 -24.28 -125.30 28.22
CA ALA A 202 -25.04 -125.87 29.32
C ALA A 202 -26.49 -126.22 28.93
N GLU A 203 -27.14 -125.39 28.12
CA GLU A 203 -28.48 -125.66 27.55
C GLU A 203 -28.47 -126.87 26.63
N GLN A 204 -27.53 -126.96 25.69
CA GLN A 204 -27.40 -128.12 24.80
C GLN A 204 -27.16 -129.41 25.58
N ASN A 205 -26.34 -129.36 26.64
CA ASN A 205 -26.11 -130.51 27.51
C ASN A 205 -27.39 -130.90 28.28
N ARG A 206 -28.16 -129.92 28.78
CA ARG A 206 -29.46 -130.16 29.43
C ARG A 206 -30.47 -130.76 28.45
N GLU A 207 -30.52 -130.27 27.22
CA GLU A 207 -31.38 -130.78 26.14
C GLU A 207 -31.04 -132.24 25.82
N LYS A 208 -29.75 -132.56 25.65
CA LYS A 208 -29.28 -133.95 25.44
C LYS A 208 -29.69 -134.87 26.58
N GLU A 209 -29.58 -134.42 27.83
CA GLU A 209 -30.02 -135.21 28.99
C GLU A 209 -31.55 -135.37 29.04
N LEU A 210 -32.33 -134.35 28.67
CA LEU A 210 -33.78 -134.47 28.51
C LEU A 210 -34.16 -135.44 27.39
N GLN A 211 -33.48 -135.39 26.24
CA GLN A 211 -33.69 -136.32 25.12
C GLN A 211 -33.38 -137.76 25.53
N LYS A 212 -32.25 -138.01 26.23
CA LYS A 212 -31.95 -139.34 26.79
C LYS A 212 -33.04 -139.84 27.73
N LYS A 213 -33.57 -138.96 28.60
CA LYS A 213 -34.68 -139.31 29.49
C LYS A 213 -35.97 -139.62 28.71
N LEU A 214 -36.29 -138.86 27.66
CA LEU A 214 -37.45 -139.11 26.80
C LEU A 214 -37.30 -140.40 25.97
N GLU A 215 -36.10 -140.72 25.46
CA GLU A 215 -35.81 -142.00 24.80
C GLU A 215 -35.95 -143.19 25.75
N ASN A 216 -35.47 -143.06 26.99
CA ASN A 216 -35.66 -144.09 28.01
C ASN A 216 -37.14 -144.33 28.34
N ILE A 217 -37.97 -143.28 28.29
CA ILE A 217 -39.43 -143.39 28.46
C ILE A 217 -40.09 -144.04 27.24
N ARG A 218 -39.62 -143.80 26.01
CA ARG A 218 -40.16 -144.42 24.77
C ARG A 218 -39.78 -145.89 24.57
N LYS A 219 -38.77 -146.39 25.29
CA LYS A 219 -38.31 -147.80 25.26
C LYS A 219 -39.03 -148.70 26.26
N HIS A 220 -39.92 -148.12 27.08
CA HIS A 220 -40.87 -148.81 27.94
C HIS A 220 -42.29 -148.60 27.43
#